data_AF-A0A956C714-F1
#
_entry.id   AF-A0A956C714-F1
#
_cell.length_a   1.000
_cell.length_b   1.000
_cell.length_c   1.000
_cell.angle_alpha   90.00
_cell.angle_beta   90.00
_cell.angle_gamma   90.00
#
_symmetry.space_group_name_H-M   'P 1'
#
loop_
_entity.id
_entity.type
_entity.pdbx_description
1 polymer ?
#
loop_
_entity_poly.entity_id
_entity_poly.type
_entity_poly.pdbx_seq_one_letter_code
_entity_poly.pdbx_strand_id
1 'polypeptide(L)'
;MKLPARPPREHDYLSLADHFATVTFTDAEGHARRVRTRYKREGSGSPMLLVHGLMTTSYSWRFVLRALAERYDVIAPDLVGAGETDGPPDMVYSTHNVAR
;
A
#
# COMPACT_ATOMS: atom_id res chain seq x y z
N MET A 1 7.54 -1.83 24.42
CA MET A 1 6.22 -2.49 24.33
C MET A 1 6.14 -3.19 22.98
N LYS A 2 5.92 -4.51 22.92
CA LYS A 2 5.81 -5.26 21.66
C LYS A 2 4.33 -5.21 21.22
N LEU A 3 4.03 -4.60 20.08
CA LEU A 3 2.67 -4.60 19.54
C LEU A 3 2.27 -6.03 19.13
N PRO A 4 1.00 -6.43 19.30
CA PRO A 4 0.53 -7.73 18.85
C PRO A 4 0.59 -7.83 17.32
N ALA A 5 0.89 -9.02 16.80
CA ALA A 5 0.99 -9.27 15.36
C ALA A 5 -0.36 -9.16 14.64
N ARG A 6 -1.48 -9.24 15.37
CA ARG A 6 -2.85 -9.08 14.84
C ARG A 6 -3.65 -8.12 15.70
N PRO A 7 -4.60 -7.38 15.11
CA PRO A 7 -5.53 -6.54 15.85
C PRO A 7 -6.41 -7.39 16.78
N PRO A 8 -6.91 -6.83 17.90
CA PRO A 8 -7.79 -7.54 18.84
C PRO A 8 -9.13 -7.96 18.23
N ARG A 9 -9.56 -7.27 17.16
CA ARG A 9 -10.75 -7.61 16.39
C ARG A 9 -10.33 -8.10 15.02
N GLU A 10 -10.76 -9.31 14.68
CA GLU A 10 -10.60 -9.84 13.34
C GLU A 10 -11.38 -9.01 12.32
N HIS A 11 -10.86 -8.98 11.09
CA HIS A 11 -11.49 -8.34 9.96
C HIS A 11 -11.10 -9.12 8.70
N ASP A 12 -12.05 -9.31 7.79
CA ASP A 12 -11.86 -10.05 6.53
C ASP A 12 -10.74 -9.48 5.62
N TYR A 13 -10.37 -8.21 5.76
CA TYR A 13 -9.16 -7.63 5.16
C TYR A 13 -7.92 -8.50 5.40
N LEU A 14 -7.80 -9.10 6.60
CA LEU A 14 -6.65 -9.96 6.95
C LEU A 14 -6.63 -11.28 6.17
N SER A 15 -7.75 -11.64 5.52
CA SER A 15 -7.88 -12.82 4.66
C SER A 15 -7.61 -12.52 3.17
N LEU A 16 -7.56 -11.23 2.78
CA LEU A 16 -7.23 -10.84 1.42
C LEU A 16 -5.81 -11.26 1.07
N ALA A 17 -5.57 -11.66 -0.18
CA ALA A 17 -4.25 -12.00 -0.64
C ALA A 17 -3.30 -10.79 -0.57
N ASP A 18 -2.06 -11.04 -0.15
CA ASP A 18 -0.97 -10.09 -0.31
C ASP A 18 -0.34 -10.24 -1.68
N HIS A 19 -0.30 -9.14 -2.42
CA HIS A 19 0.39 -9.06 -3.68
C HIS A 19 1.63 -8.19 -3.55
N PHE A 20 2.64 -8.49 -4.36
CA PHE A 20 3.88 -7.73 -4.41
C PHE A 20 4.21 -7.36 -5.84
N ALA A 21 4.62 -6.12 -6.05
CA ALA A 21 5.14 -5.63 -7.32
C ALA A 21 6.49 -4.94 -7.08
N THR A 22 7.37 -5.00 -8.07
CA THR A 22 8.52 -4.09 -8.11
C THR A 22 8.06 -2.80 -8.78
N VAL A 23 8.07 -1.69 -8.05
CA VAL A 23 7.85 -0.36 -8.61
C VAL A 23 9.21 0.27 -8.88
N THR A 24 9.40 0.76 -10.11
CA THR A 24 10.63 1.44 -10.51
C THR A 24 10.30 2.87 -10.89
N PHE A 25 11.01 3.84 -10.33
CA PHE A 25 10.83 5.27 -10.60
C PHE A 25 12.16 6.01 -10.52
N THR A 26 12.21 7.23 -11.05
CA THR A 26 13.36 8.13 -10.88
C THR A 26 12.98 9.20 -9.85
N ASP A 27 13.77 9.36 -8.79
CA ASP A 27 13.51 10.40 -7.78
C ASP A 27 13.84 11.81 -8.30
N ALA A 28 13.53 12.83 -7.50
CA ALA A 28 13.77 14.24 -7.81
C ALA A 28 15.25 14.54 -8.05
N GLU A 29 16.13 13.75 -7.44
CA GLU A 29 17.57 13.84 -7.54
C GLU A 29 18.13 13.08 -8.76
N GLY A 30 17.28 12.39 -9.53
CA GLY A 30 17.65 11.68 -10.75
C GLY A 30 18.09 10.23 -10.54
N HIS A 31 17.99 9.69 -9.33
CA HIS A 31 18.37 8.31 -9.04
C HIS A 31 17.26 7.33 -9.44
N ALA A 32 17.64 6.26 -10.13
CA ALA A 32 16.75 5.13 -10.37
C ALA A 32 16.50 4.38 -9.06
N ARG A 33 15.22 4.27 -8.68
CA ARG A 33 14.73 3.56 -7.50
C ARG A 33 13.98 2.32 -7.91
N ARG A 34 14.12 1.27 -7.12
CA ARG A 34 13.41 0.00 -7.28
C ARG A 34 12.91 -0.43 -5.91
N VAL A 35 11.59 -0.46 -5.72
CA VAL A 35 10.96 -0.71 -4.42
C VAL A 35 10.03 -1.91 -4.52
N ARG A 36 10.22 -2.92 -3.67
CA ARG A 36 9.22 -3.99 -3.52
C ARG A 36 8.03 -3.40 -2.77
N THR A 37 6.91 -3.31 -3.47
CA THR A 37 5.68 -2.69 -2.97
C THR A 37 4.65 -3.76 -2.72
N ARG A 38 4.16 -3.83 -1.48
CA ARG A 38 3.04 -4.68 -1.10
C ARG A 38 1.73 -3.96 -1.39
N TYR A 39 0.74 -4.69 -1.88
CA TYR A 39 -0.61 -4.17 -2.09
C TYR A 39 -1.68 -5.23 -1.88
N LYS A 40 -2.87 -4.79 -1.49
CA LYS A 40 -4.10 -5.59 -1.56
C LYS A 40 -4.82 -5.32 -2.87
N ARG A 41 -5.46 -6.35 -3.43
CA ARG A 41 -6.32 -6.22 -4.60
C ARG A 41 -7.53 -7.13 -4.48
N GLU A 42 -8.71 -6.62 -4.82
CA GLU A 42 -9.94 -7.40 -4.88
C GLU A 42 -10.91 -6.76 -5.87
N GLY A 43 -11.80 -7.57 -6.43
CA GLY A 43 -12.84 -7.12 -7.33
C GLY A 43 -12.43 -7.16 -8.80
N SER A 44 -13.28 -6.55 -9.61
CA SER A 44 -13.12 -6.46 -11.06
C SER A 44 -13.89 -5.24 -11.55
N GLY A 45 -13.50 -4.67 -12.69
CA GLY A 45 -14.13 -3.47 -13.25
C GLY A 45 -13.12 -2.35 -13.47
N SER A 46 -13.58 -1.10 -13.38
CA SER A 46 -12.70 0.07 -13.51
C SER A 46 -11.69 0.10 -12.35
N PRO A 47 -10.40 0.33 -12.62
CA PRO A 47 -9.38 0.35 -11.57
C PRO A 47 -9.59 1.52 -10.61
N MET A 48 -9.46 1.25 -9.31
CA MET A 48 -9.54 2.25 -8.25
C MET A 48 -8.36 2.10 -7.29
N LEU A 49 -7.53 3.13 -7.21
CA LEU A 49 -6.37 3.16 -6.30
C LEU A 49 -6.73 3.83 -4.98
N LEU A 50 -6.48 3.15 -3.86
CA LEU A 50 -6.71 3.67 -2.51
C LEU A 50 -5.38 4.03 -1.84
N VAL A 51 -5.09 5.32 -1.72
CA VAL A 51 -3.82 5.85 -1.17
C VAL A 51 -3.99 6.20 0.30
N HIS A 52 -3.29 5.50 1.20
CA HIS A 52 -3.36 5.77 2.64
C HIS A 52 -2.55 7.01 3.06
N GLY A 53 -2.75 7.45 4.32
CA GLY A 53 -2.08 8.63 4.88
C GLY A 53 -0.85 8.30 5.75
N LEU A 54 -0.34 9.33 6.43
CA LEU A 54 0.84 9.27 7.30
C LEU A 54 0.70 8.24 8.42
N MET A 55 1.77 7.47 8.68
CA MET A 55 1.85 6.45 9.74
C MET A 55 0.73 5.38 9.68
N THR A 56 0.20 5.13 8.49
CA THR A 56 -0.79 4.07 8.24
C THR A 56 -0.35 3.15 7.11
N THR A 57 -1.18 2.18 6.77
CA THR A 57 -0.98 1.23 5.64
C THR A 57 -2.30 1.07 4.89
N SER A 58 -2.34 0.20 3.88
CA SER A 58 -3.58 -0.22 3.21
C SER A 58 -4.67 -0.75 4.17
N TYR A 59 -4.31 -1.14 5.40
CA TYR A 59 -5.26 -1.53 6.47
C TYR A 59 -6.26 -0.42 6.83
N SER A 60 -5.94 0.84 6.55
CA SER A 60 -6.87 1.98 6.70
C SER A 60 -8.17 1.76 5.92
N TRP A 61 -8.11 1.02 4.81
CA TRP A 61 -9.24 0.80 3.91
C TRP A 61 -10.09 -0.42 4.23
N ARG A 62 -9.77 -1.17 5.29
CA ARG A 62 -10.43 -2.45 5.62
C ARG A 62 -11.96 -2.41 5.58
N PHE A 63 -12.57 -1.32 6.05
CA PHE A 63 -14.04 -1.20 6.13
C PHE A 63 -14.72 -0.84 4.81
N VAL A 64 -13.98 -0.39 3.79
CA VAL A 64 -14.56 0.06 2.51
C VAL A 64 -14.07 -0.74 1.31
N LEU A 65 -12.92 -1.41 1.42
CA LEU A 65 -12.27 -2.10 0.31
C LEU A 65 -13.23 -3.08 -0.38
N ARG A 66 -13.88 -3.97 0.38
CA ARG A 66 -14.77 -4.99 -0.21
C ARG A 66 -16.03 -4.39 -0.82
N ALA A 67 -16.63 -3.41 -0.16
CA ALA A 67 -17.81 -2.72 -0.70
C ALA A 67 -17.50 -2.00 -2.02
N LEU A 68 -16.29 -1.44 -2.16
CA LEU A 68 -15.83 -0.86 -3.41
C LEU A 68 -15.50 -1.96 -4.45
N ALA A 69 -14.95 -3.10 -4.02
CA ALA A 69 -14.59 -4.23 -4.87
C ALA A 69 -15.79 -4.90 -5.57
N GLU A 70 -17.01 -4.67 -5.08
CA GLU A 70 -18.25 -5.08 -5.78
C GLU A 70 -18.42 -4.39 -7.14
N ARG A 71 -17.76 -3.24 -7.36
CA ARG A 71 -17.92 -2.41 -8.58
C ARG A 71 -16.61 -2.06 -9.28
N TYR A 72 -15.50 -2.10 -8.56
CA TYR A 72 -14.19 -1.66 -9.02
C TYR A 72 -13.15 -2.76 -8.88
N ASP A 73 -12.10 -2.69 -9.70
CA ASP A 73 -10.85 -3.40 -9.44
C ASP A 73 -10.05 -2.57 -8.43
N VAL A 74 -10.24 -2.84 -7.14
CA VAL A 74 -9.67 -2.03 -6.06
C VAL A 74 -8.25 -2.45 -5.79
N ILE A 75 -7.33 -1.49 -5.80
CA ILE A 75 -5.90 -1.67 -5.53
C ILE A 75 -5.51 -0.76 -4.36
N ALA A 76 -4.98 -1.34 -3.29
CA ALA A 76 -4.58 -0.60 -2.10
C ALA A 76 -3.12 -0.93 -1.74
N PRO A 77 -2.14 -0.15 -2.25
CA PRO A 77 -0.74 -0.32 -1.91
C PRO A 77 -0.41 0.18 -0.51
N ASP A 78 0.60 -0.40 0.10
CA ASP A 78 1.34 0.25 1.16
C ASP A 78 2.40 1.17 0.51
N LEU A 79 2.38 2.46 0.86
CA LEU A 79 3.33 3.45 0.35
C LEU A 79 4.78 3.10 0.76
N VAL A 80 5.77 3.68 0.06
CA VAL A 80 7.19 3.47 0.34
C VAL A 80 7.47 3.65 1.84
N GLY A 81 8.17 2.69 2.45
CA GLY A 81 8.49 2.70 3.88
C GLY A 81 7.32 2.40 4.83
N ALA A 82 6.12 2.07 4.32
CA ALA A 82 4.97 1.69 5.12
C ALA A 82 4.66 0.19 4.99
N GLY A 83 4.11 -0.38 6.07
CA GLY A 83 3.64 -1.76 6.08
C GLY A 83 4.73 -2.75 5.69
N GLU A 84 4.48 -3.51 4.62
CA GLU A 84 5.43 -4.49 4.07
C GLU A 84 6.09 -4.03 2.75
N THR A 85 5.91 -2.75 2.40
CA THR A 85 6.65 -2.11 1.31
C THR A 85 8.03 -1.69 1.80
N ASP A 86 9.05 -1.90 0.97
CA ASP A 86 10.42 -1.53 1.32
C ASP A 86 10.56 -0.01 1.53
N GLY A 87 11.40 0.38 2.49
CA GLY A 87 11.80 1.76 2.73
C GLY A 87 13.30 1.90 2.58
N PRO A 88 13.83 2.30 1.40
CA PRO A 88 15.25 2.52 1.23
C PRO A 88 15.79 3.55 2.23
N PRO A 89 16.97 3.34 2.84
CA PRO A 89 17.48 4.20 3.91
C PRO A 89 17.82 5.61 3.43
N ASP A 90 18.11 5.78 2.15
CA ASP A 90 18.40 7.06 1.48
C ASP A 90 17.15 7.69 0.82
N MET A 91 15.95 7.14 1.06
CA MET A 91 14.72 7.67 0.48
C MET A 91 14.37 9.03 1.07
N VAL A 92 14.21 10.03 0.20
CA VAL A 92 13.68 11.35 0.55
C VAL A 92 12.17 11.34 0.37
N TYR A 93 11.41 11.38 1.47
CA TYR A 93 9.94 11.37 1.50
C TYR A 93 9.32 12.74 1.20
N SER A 94 9.74 13.38 0.10
CA SER A 94 9.09 14.57 -0.44
C SER A 94 7.82 14.17 -1.20
N THR A 95 6.84 15.08 -1.29
CA THR A 95 5.64 14.86 -2.11
C THR A 95 5.97 14.55 -3.58
N HIS A 96 7.04 15.15 -4.11
CA HIS A 96 7.51 14.90 -5.47
C HIS A 96 8.03 13.47 -5.68
N ASN A 97 8.75 12.92 -4.70
CA ASN A 97 9.32 11.59 -4.80
C ASN A 97 8.28 10.48 -4.59
N VAL A 98 7.33 10.67 -3.67
CA VAL A 98 6.31 9.65 -3.38
C VAL A 98 5.15 9.62 -4.39
N ALA A 99 5.06 10.62 -5.29
CA ALA A 99 4.04 10.70 -6.33
C ALA A 99 4.48 10.15 -7.70
N ARG A 100 5.71 9.63 -7.81
CA ARG A 100 6.32 9.15 -9.06
C ARG A 100 6.22 7.65 -9.26
#